data_AF-A0A349T776-F1
#
_entry.id   AF-A0A349T776-F1
#
_cell.length_a   1.000
_cell.length_b   1.000
_cell.length_c   1.000
_cell.angle_alpha   90.00
_cell.angle_beta   90.00
_cell.angle_gamma   90.00
#
_symmetry.space_group_name_H-M   'P 1'
#
loop_
_entity.id
_entity.type
_entity.pdbx_description
1 polymer ?
#
loop_
_entity_poly.entity_id
_entity_poly.type
_entity_poly.pdbx_seq_one_letter_code
_entity_poly.pdbx_strand_id
1 'polypeptide(L)' 'MLTTELKTQIRQSLEAAKKGMPDFKIRQAQNKMIAEISKTLAGEYPNGNPILCVEAPTGTGKTMAYLLSAIP' A
#
# COMPACT_ATOMS: atom_id res chain seq x y z
N MET A 1 -12.86 -0.24 -8.51
CA MET A 1 -12.61 1.11 -8.00
C MET A 1 -12.28 1.04 -6.51
N LEU A 2 -11.31 1.81 -6.03
CA LEU A 2 -10.84 1.80 -4.65
C LEU A 2 -11.82 2.55 -3.73
N THR A 3 -12.66 1.79 -3.02
CA THR A 3 -13.74 2.32 -2.18
C THR A 3 -13.22 3.06 -0.94
N THR A 4 -14.06 3.91 -0.35
CA THR A 4 -13.74 4.63 0.90
C THR A 4 -13.52 3.68 2.07
N GLU A 5 -14.28 2.57 2.12
CA GLU A 5 -14.12 1.52 3.14
C GLU A 5 -12.76 0.83 3.02
N LEU A 6 -12.36 0.41 1.81
CA LEU A 6 -11.04 -0.19 1.57
C LEU A 6 -9.90 0.78 1.92
N LYS A 7 -10.02 2.06 1.54
CA LYS A 7 -9.05 3.10 1.93
C LYS A 7 -8.94 3.24 3.46
N THR A 8 -10.04 3.02 4.17
CA THR A 8 -10.07 3.11 5.63
C THR A 8 -9.41 1.88 6.25
N GLN A 9 -9.71 0.68 5.76
CA GLN A 9 -9.07 -0.56 6.18
C GLN A 9 -7.55 -0.51 5.98
N ILE A 10 -7.07 -0.16 4.78
CA ILE A 10 -5.62 -0.04 4.49
C ILE A 10 -4.92 0.91 5.49
N ARG A 11 -5.54 2.05 5.82
CA ARG A 11 -4.99 3.00 6.79
C ARG A 11 -4.96 2.42 8.20
N GLN A 12 -6.04 1.76 8.62
CA GLN A 12 -6.12 1.12 9.93
C GLN A 12 -5.05 0.04 10.08
N SER A 13 -4.79 -0.73 9.03
CA SER A 13 -3.80 -1.81 9.04
C SER A 13 -2.37 -1.27 9.07
N LEU A 14 -2.09 -0.15 8.38
CA LEU A 14 -0.81 0.55 8.50
C LEU A 14 -0.57 1.09 9.92
N GLU A 15 -1.59 1.69 10.54
CA GLU A 15 -1.50 2.17 11.92
C GLU A 15 -1.39 1.02 12.93
N ALA A 16 -2.09 -0.09 12.70
CA ALA A 16 -1.97 -1.31 13.52
C ALA A 16 -0.55 -1.89 13.44
N ALA A 17 0.03 -1.97 12.24
CA ALA A 17 1.42 -2.40 12.05
C ALA A 17 2.40 -1.49 12.81
N LYS A 18 2.22 -0.16 12.70
CA LYS A 18 3.02 0.82 13.44
C LYS A 18 2.90 0.65 14.95
N LYS A 19 1.71 0.36 15.48
CA LYS A 19 1.47 0.15 16.90
C LYS A 19 2.02 -1.19 17.41
N GLY A 20 1.94 -2.23 16.59
CA GLY A 20 2.32 -3.61 16.96
C GLY A 20 3.80 -3.94 16.78
N MET A 21 4.54 -3.15 16.02
CA MET A 21 5.96 -3.39 15.73
C MET A 21 6.83 -2.25 16.27
N PRO A 22 7.65 -2.51 17.32
CA PRO A 22 8.67 -1.56 17.76
C PRO A 22 9.55 -1.12 16.57
N ASP A 23 9.88 0.17 16.53
CA ASP A 23 10.69 0.80 15.47
C ASP A 23 10.08 0.86 14.05
N PHE A 24 8.82 0.46 13.87
CA PHE A 24 8.16 0.63 12.59
C PHE A 24 7.94 2.11 12.27
N LYS A 25 8.60 2.58 11.20
CA LYS A 25 8.49 3.96 10.70
C LYS A 25 7.77 3.98 9.38
N ILE A 26 6.67 4.74 9.33
CA ILE A 26 5.98 5.06 8.08
C ILE A 26 6.88 5.95 7.23
N ARG A 27 7.04 5.60 5.96
CA ARG A 27 7.86 6.35 5.00
C ARG A 27 6.99 6.86 3.87
N GLN A 28 7.28 8.05 3.37
CA GLN A 28 6.51 8.65 2.27
C GLN A 28 6.51 7.78 1.01
N ALA A 29 7.68 7.22 0.65
CA ALA A 29 7.80 6.32 -0.50
C ALA A 29 6.98 5.03 -0.32
N GLN A 30 6.92 4.50 0.90
CA GLN A 30 6.07 3.35 1.25
C GLN A 30 4.58 3.68 1.06
N ASN A 31 4.13 4.84 1.57
CA ASN A 31 2.74 5.28 1.41
C ASN A 31 2.35 5.49 -0.05
N LYS A 32 3.25 6.06 -0.87
CA LYS A 32 3.03 6.19 -2.31
C LYS A 32 2.88 4.81 -2.97
N MET A 33 3.74 3.87 -2.58
CA MET A 33 3.64 2.49 -3.04
C MET A 33 2.30 1.85 -2.66
N ILE A 34 1.87 2.01 -1.41
CA ILE A 34 0.59 1.47 -0.94
C ILE A 34 -0.55 2.01 -1.81
N ALA A 35 -0.56 3.33 -2.06
CA ALA A 35 -1.60 3.95 -2.88
C ALA A 35 -1.63 3.42 -4.32
N GLU A 36 -0.48 3.33 -5.00
CA GLU A 36 -0.44 2.89 -6.39
C GLU A 36 -0.75 1.40 -6.55
N ILE A 37 -0.30 0.56 -5.62
CA ILE A 37 -0.62 -0.87 -5.62
C ILE A 37 -2.12 -1.06 -5.38
N SER A 38 -2.71 -0.41 -4.36
CA SER A 38 -4.14 -0.54 -4.07
C SER A 38 -5.03 -0.02 -5.21
N LYS A 39 -4.66 1.08 -5.87
CA LYS A 39 -5.39 1.56 -7.07
C LYS A 39 -5.33 0.54 -8.21
N THR A 40 -4.16 -0.03 -8.45
CA THR A 40 -3.97 -1.02 -9.52
C THR A 40 -4.79 -2.28 -9.24
N LEU A 41 -4.67 -2.85 -8.04
CA LEU A 41 -5.40 -4.05 -7.64
C LEU A 41 -6.92 -3.84 -7.60
N ALA A 42 -7.38 -2.64 -7.25
CA ALA A 42 -8.79 -2.29 -7.25
C ALA A 42 -9.34 -1.94 -8.65
N GLY A 43 -8.52 -1.99 -9.70
CA GLY A 43 -8.95 -1.65 -11.06
C GLY A 43 -9.31 -0.18 -11.26
N GLU A 44 -8.60 0.75 -10.59
CA GLU A 44 -8.80 2.20 -10.76
C GLU A 44 -8.40 2.69 -12.17
N TYR A 45 -7.62 1.88 -12.89
CA TYR A 45 -7.11 2.15 -14.22
C TYR A 45 -7.75 1.21 -15.27
N PRO A 46 -9.05 1.36 -15.61
CA PRO A 46 -9.79 0.40 -16.44
C PRO A 46 -9.27 0.29 -17.88
N ASN A 47 -8.64 1.35 -18.39
CA ASN A 47 -8.02 1.39 -19.73
C ASN A 47 -6.49 1.18 -19.67
N GLY A 48 -5.95 0.87 -18.49
CA GLY A 48 -4.51 0.68 -18.26
C GLY A 48 -4.11 -0.79 -18.22
N ASN A 49 -2.80 -1.03 -18.12
CA ASN A 49 -2.28 -2.38 -17.88
C ASN A 49 -2.62 -2.80 -16.44
N PRO A 50 -3.16 -4.01 -16.20
CA PRO A 50 -3.42 -4.51 -14.85
C PRO A 50 -2.14 -4.79 -14.04
N ILE A 51 -0.96 -4.62 -14.63
CA ILE A 51 0.34 -4.83 -14.00
C ILE A 51 0.96 -3.48 -13.64
N LEU A 52 1.32 -3.31 -12.37
CA LEU A 52 2.11 -2.20 -11.87
C LEU A 52 3.58 -2.62 -11.71
N CYS A 53 4.49 -1.92 -12.38
CA CYS A 53 5.93 -2.03 -12.12
C CYS A 53 6.34 -0.93 -11.14
N VAL A 54 6.87 -1.31 -9.97
CA VAL A 54 7.38 -0.36 -8.99
C VAL A 54 8.84 -0.63 -8.68
N GLU A 55 9.68 0.36 -8.95
CA GLU A 55 11.05 0.40 -8.46
C GLU A 55 11.12 1.19 -7.15
N ALA A 56 11.72 0.59 -6.12
CA ALA A 56 12.01 1.28 -4.87
C ALA A 56 13.30 0.74 -4.24
N PRO A 57 14.13 1.60 -3.63
CA PRO A 57 15.39 1.20 -3.03
C PRO A 57 15.20 0.34 -1.77
N THR A 58 16.29 -0.24 -1.26
CA THR A 58 16.31 -0.92 0.03
C THR A 58 15.96 0.06 1.15
N GLY A 59 15.28 -0.43 2.20
CA GLY A 59 14.84 0.42 3.33
C GLY A 59 13.49 1.13 3.12
N THR A 60 12.91 1.13 1.92
CA THR A 60 11.57 1.70 1.66
C THR A 60 10.43 0.93 2.34
N GLY A 61 10.67 -0.29 2.80
CA GLY A 61 9.61 -1.13 3.40
C GLY A 61 8.69 -1.75 2.34
N LYS A 62 9.28 -2.17 1.21
CA LYS A 62 8.55 -2.72 0.06
C LYS A 62 7.62 -3.85 0.44
N THR A 63 8.13 -4.75 1.29
CA THR A 63 7.39 -5.92 1.75
C THR A 63 6.08 -5.58 2.42
N MET A 64 6.15 -4.69 3.40
CA MET A 64 4.94 -4.28 4.11
C MET A 64 3.98 -3.51 3.20
N ALA A 65 4.48 -2.74 2.23
CA ALA A 65 3.62 -2.00 1.33
C ALA A 65 2.76 -2.90 0.44
N TYR A 66 3.33 -3.95 -0.20
CA TYR A 66 2.51 -4.84 -1.02
C TYR A 66 1.53 -5.66 -0.17
N LEU A 67 1.92 -6.07 1.06
CA LEU A 67 1.03 -6.79 1.97
C LEU A 67 -0.17 -5.93 2.40
N LEU A 68 0.07 -4.72 2.91
CA LEU A 68 -0.99 -3.80 3.36
C LEU A 68 -1.92 -3.36 2.23
N SER A 69 -1.44 -3.38 0.98
CA SER A 69 -2.23 -2.98 -0.19
C SER A 69 -3.14 -4.09 -0.71
N ALA A 70 -2.70 -5.34 -0.60
CA ALA A 70 -3.39 -6.51 -1.14
C ALA A 70 -4.24 -7.23 -0.08
N ILE A 71 -3.82 -7.17 1.18
CA ILE A 71 -4.44 -7.84 2.33
C ILE A 71 -4.53 -6.83 3.49
N PRO A 72 -5.41 -5.83 3.39
CA PRO A 72 -5.63 -4.85 4.45
C PRO A 72 -6.32 -5.47 5.65
#